data_AF-A0A3M2CRI5-F1
#
_entry.id   AF-A0A3M2CRI5-F1
#
_cell.length_a   1.000
_cell.length_b   1.000
_cell.length_c   1.000
_cell.angle_alpha   90.00
_cell.angle_beta   90.00
_cell.angle_gamma   90.00
#
_symmetry.space_group_name_H-M   'P 1'
#
loop_
_entity.id
_entity.type
_entity.pdbx_description
1 polymer ?
#
loop_
_entity_poly.entity_id
_entity_poly.type
_entity_poly.pdbx_seq_one_letter_code
_entity_poly.pdbx_strand_id
1 'polypeptide(L)'
;MDDLMRERLGVFRGFGESRYEVVSDVLIPYRERRHVPLQGGYLVVSVEDFDGKRCGVLGRVIRAYPIGDLLGSAGEDYLVDLMRLDQEVPEAVRVSRLRYRVSLRLLGQVTVEADGCVRFTPSLRMTPHVGAPVGLPSDKVLRILASGVAQEGEPIGAHIGYLAIGDLAFDGSRRVNGRCFPVHLRMNSLVGRRSAVFARQGWENPIL
;
A
#
# COMPACT_ATOMS: atom_id res chain seq x y z
N MET A 1 16.28 8.58 -6.81
CA MET A 1 15.07 7.94 -6.24
C MET A 1 14.05 9.04 -6.02
N ASP A 2 12.79 8.79 -6.38
CA ASP A 2 11.73 9.79 -6.24
C ASP A 2 11.27 9.87 -4.76
N ASP A 3 11.09 11.08 -4.24
CA ASP A 3 10.72 11.32 -2.84
C ASP A 3 9.26 10.88 -2.54
N LEU A 4 8.46 10.65 -3.58
CA LEU A 4 7.09 10.16 -3.48
C LEU A 4 7.03 8.63 -3.56
N MET A 5 7.67 8.03 -4.57
CA MET A 5 7.60 6.60 -4.84
C MET A 5 8.99 5.97 -5.01
N ARG A 6 9.19 4.82 -4.36
CA ARG A 6 10.42 4.05 -4.49
C ARG A 6 10.46 3.22 -5.77
N GLU A 7 9.33 2.62 -6.12
CA GLU A 7 9.21 1.70 -7.25
C GLU A 7 7.83 1.79 -7.88
N ARG A 8 7.76 1.85 -9.22
CA ARG A 8 6.49 1.80 -9.96
C ARG A 8 6.05 0.35 -10.14
N LEU A 9 4.86 0.05 -9.67
CA LEU A 9 4.27 -1.29 -9.72
C LEU A 9 3.13 -1.41 -10.73
N GLY A 10 2.38 -0.34 -10.99
CA GLY A 10 1.15 -0.45 -11.78
C GLY A 10 0.57 0.89 -12.23
N VAL A 11 -0.72 0.83 -12.55
CA VAL A 11 -1.50 1.97 -13.04
C VAL A 11 -2.84 2.06 -12.32
N PHE A 12 -3.33 3.28 -12.13
CA PHE A 12 -4.64 3.55 -11.56
C PHE A 12 -5.75 3.20 -12.56
N ARG A 13 -6.76 2.43 -12.13
CA ARG A 13 -7.90 2.08 -12.98
C ARG A 13 -9.06 3.06 -12.80
N GLY A 14 -9.33 3.47 -11.57
CA GLY A 14 -10.50 4.28 -11.23
C GLY A 14 -10.98 4.04 -9.80
N PHE A 15 -12.10 4.65 -9.46
CA PHE A 15 -12.78 4.38 -8.19
C PHE A 15 -13.58 3.10 -8.28
N GLY A 16 -13.54 2.30 -7.21
CA GLY A 16 -14.36 1.12 -7.07
C GLY A 16 -15.70 1.46 -6.43
N GLU A 17 -16.66 0.54 -6.55
CA GLU A 17 -17.95 0.68 -5.89
C GLU A 17 -17.83 0.36 -4.39
N SER A 18 -18.10 1.34 -3.54
CA SER A 18 -18.32 1.15 -2.11
C SER A 18 -19.31 2.20 -1.62
N ARG A 19 -20.27 1.78 -0.78
CA ARG A 19 -21.36 2.66 -0.32
C ARG A 19 -20.92 3.69 0.72
N TYR A 20 -19.81 3.43 1.43
CA TYR A 20 -19.42 4.21 2.60
C TYR A 20 -17.94 4.61 2.61
N GLU A 21 -17.13 4.06 1.71
CA GLU A 21 -15.69 4.28 1.71
C GLU A 21 -15.21 4.66 0.31
N VAL A 22 -14.25 5.58 0.24
CA VAL A 22 -13.59 5.88 -1.03
C VAL A 22 -12.57 4.79 -1.31
N VAL A 23 -12.99 3.82 -2.12
CA VAL A 23 -12.15 2.71 -2.59
C VAL A 23 -11.73 2.99 -4.03
N SER A 24 -10.49 2.68 -4.36
CA SER A 24 -10.01 2.71 -5.73
C SER A 24 -9.43 1.37 -6.17
N ASP A 25 -9.49 1.10 -7.46
CA ASP A 25 -8.87 -0.07 -8.06
C ASP A 25 -7.60 0.34 -8.82
N VAL A 26 -6.55 -0.47 -8.65
CA VAL A 26 -5.29 -0.35 -9.40
C VAL A 26 -4.96 -1.67 -10.09
N LEU A 27 -4.27 -1.59 -11.21
CA LEU A 27 -3.84 -2.73 -12.01
C LEU A 27 -2.33 -2.89 -11.92
N ILE A 28 -1.89 -4.08 -11.50
CA ILE A 28 -0.47 -4.41 -11.35
C ILE A 28 -0.18 -5.65 -12.21
N PRO A 29 0.67 -5.54 -13.25
CA PRO A 29 1.07 -6.69 -14.05
C PRO A 29 1.87 -7.68 -13.21
N TYR A 30 1.72 -8.98 -13.50
CA TYR A 30 2.61 -9.98 -12.92
C TYR A 30 4.02 -9.80 -13.51
N ARG A 31 5.02 -9.68 -12.63
CA ARG A 31 6.45 -9.67 -13.01
C ARG A 31 7.15 -10.87 -12.40
N GLU A 32 7.23 -10.87 -11.08
CA GLU A 32 7.72 -11.99 -10.28
C GLU A 32 6.82 -12.11 -9.05
N ARG A 33 6.80 -13.28 -8.38
CA ARG A 33 6.02 -13.50 -7.13
C ARG A 33 6.25 -12.41 -6.07
N ARG A 34 7.43 -11.78 -6.07
CA ARG A 34 7.84 -10.69 -5.16
C ARG A 34 7.12 -9.36 -5.39
N HIS A 35 6.37 -9.19 -6.47
CA HIS A 35 5.74 -7.91 -6.86
C HIS A 35 4.22 -7.84 -6.59
N VAL A 36 3.56 -8.92 -6.13
CA VAL A 36 2.10 -8.96 -5.77
C VAL A 36 1.74 -8.29 -4.43
N PRO A 37 1.15 -7.09 -4.36
CA PRO A 37 1.07 -6.31 -3.11
C PRO A 37 0.51 -7.07 -1.92
N LEU A 38 1.12 -6.90 -0.76
CA LEU A 38 0.65 -7.51 0.48
C LEU A 38 -0.63 -6.83 0.95
N GLN A 39 -1.59 -7.64 1.41
CA GLN A 39 -2.79 -7.14 2.06
C GLN A 39 -2.42 -6.34 3.31
N GLY A 40 -3.04 -5.18 3.48
CA GLY A 40 -2.74 -4.25 4.57
C GLY A 40 -1.57 -3.30 4.30
N GLY A 41 -0.82 -3.49 3.21
CA GLY A 41 0.27 -2.59 2.82
C GLY A 41 -0.17 -1.29 2.19
N TYR A 42 0.79 -0.46 1.81
CA TYR A 42 0.56 0.89 1.31
C TYR A 42 1.02 1.02 -0.14
N LEU A 43 0.24 1.73 -0.95
CA LEU A 43 0.59 2.16 -2.30
C LEU A 43 0.34 3.66 -2.42
N VAL A 44 1.10 4.32 -3.29
CA VAL A 44 0.88 5.72 -3.66
C VAL A 44 0.46 5.76 -5.11
N VAL A 45 -0.59 6.53 -5.39
CA VAL A 45 -1.05 6.88 -6.73
C VAL A 45 -0.56 8.29 -7.02
N SER A 46 0.25 8.47 -8.05
CA SER A 46 0.74 9.80 -8.45
C SER A 46 -0.42 10.67 -8.90
N VAL A 47 -0.41 11.95 -8.52
CA VAL A 47 -1.37 12.95 -8.98
C VAL A 47 -0.61 14.18 -9.43
N GLU A 48 -1.03 14.77 -10.54
CA GLU A 48 -0.47 16.02 -11.04
C GLU A 48 -1.08 17.18 -10.28
N ASP A 49 -0.23 17.99 -9.63
CA ASP A 49 -0.66 19.21 -8.96
C ASP A 49 -0.67 20.41 -9.90
N PHE A 50 -1.64 21.30 -9.70
CA PHE A 50 -1.78 22.53 -10.47
C PHE A 50 -0.60 23.49 -10.25
N ASP A 51 0.04 23.43 -9.08
CA ASP A 51 1.21 24.24 -8.72
C ASP A 51 2.55 23.61 -9.15
N GLY A 52 2.53 22.51 -9.92
CA GLY A 52 3.75 21.81 -10.35
C GLY A 52 4.46 21.02 -9.24
N LYS A 53 3.85 20.91 -8.05
CA LYS A 53 4.35 20.08 -6.95
C LYS A 53 4.11 18.60 -7.24
N ARG A 54 4.98 17.75 -6.69
CA ARG A 54 4.78 16.29 -6.77
C ARG A 54 3.81 15.87 -5.68
N CYS A 55 2.63 15.46 -6.10
CA CYS A 55 1.57 15.01 -5.21
C CYS A 55 1.22 13.54 -5.48
N GLY A 56 0.72 12.88 -4.46
CA GLY A 56 0.20 11.53 -4.59
C GLY A 56 -0.91 11.28 -3.58
N VAL A 57 -1.80 10.36 -3.93
CA VAL A 57 -2.82 9.85 -3.02
C VAL A 57 -2.31 8.56 -2.41
N LEU A 58 -2.26 8.51 -1.09
CA LEU A 58 -1.89 7.32 -0.35
C LEU A 58 -3.11 6.41 -0.18
N GLY A 59 -2.92 5.14 -0.53
CA GLY A 59 -3.91 4.10 -0.35
C GLY A 59 -3.38 2.92 0.46
N ARG A 60 -4.25 2.30 1.26
CA ARG A 60 -3.99 1.02 1.92
C ARG A 60 -4.60 -0.11 1.13
N VAL A 61 -3.83 -1.15 0.84
CA VAL A 61 -4.27 -2.37 0.17
C VAL A 61 -5.31 -3.09 1.05
N ILE A 62 -6.56 -3.14 0.60
CA ILE A 62 -7.63 -3.89 1.25
C ILE A 62 -7.63 -5.33 0.75
N ARG A 63 -7.51 -5.50 -0.58
CA ARG A 63 -7.60 -6.79 -1.27
C ARG A 63 -6.77 -6.76 -2.54
N ALA A 64 -6.20 -7.90 -2.90
CA ALA A 64 -5.53 -8.12 -4.17
C ALA A 64 -6.02 -9.45 -4.72
N TYR A 65 -6.44 -9.49 -5.98
CA TYR A 65 -6.89 -10.72 -6.62
C TYR A 65 -6.40 -10.78 -8.06
N PRO A 66 -6.02 -11.98 -8.53
CA PRO A 66 -5.58 -12.18 -9.89
C PRO A 66 -6.75 -11.94 -10.86
N ILE A 67 -6.41 -11.41 -12.03
CA ILE A 67 -7.30 -11.17 -13.17
C ILE A 67 -6.50 -11.43 -14.46
N GLY A 68 -7.21 -11.64 -15.56
CA GLY A 68 -6.60 -11.83 -16.89
C GLY A 68 -7.10 -13.11 -17.56
N ASP A 69 -6.54 -13.40 -18.72
CA ASP A 69 -7.07 -14.43 -19.62
C ASP A 69 -6.92 -15.85 -19.06
N LEU A 70 -5.93 -16.06 -18.19
CA LEU A 70 -5.72 -17.35 -17.49
C LEU A 70 -6.87 -17.73 -16.56
N LEU A 71 -7.72 -16.78 -16.17
CA LEU A 71 -8.91 -17.02 -15.34
C LEU A 71 -10.20 -17.03 -16.15
N GLY A 72 -10.12 -16.94 -17.49
CA GLY A 72 -11.25 -17.19 -18.37
C GLY A 72 -11.41 -18.69 -18.64
N SER A 73 -12.52 -19.08 -19.26
CA SER A 73 -12.84 -20.49 -19.54
C SER A 73 -11.70 -21.26 -20.24
N ALA A 74 -11.14 -20.69 -21.31
CA ALA A 74 -10.01 -21.31 -22.03
C ALA A 74 -8.73 -21.40 -21.17
N GLY A 75 -8.56 -20.47 -20.22
CA GLY A 75 -7.46 -20.51 -19.26
C GLY A 75 -7.66 -21.60 -18.21
N GLU A 76 -8.90 -21.78 -17.72
CA GLU A 76 -9.25 -22.83 -16.78
C GLU A 76 -8.99 -24.23 -17.37
N ASP A 77 -9.43 -24.48 -18.60
CA ASP A 77 -9.16 -25.76 -19.30
C ASP A 77 -7.65 -26.01 -19.42
N TYR A 78 -6.88 -24.99 -19.83
CA TYR A 78 -5.43 -25.06 -19.91
C TYR A 78 -4.77 -25.38 -18.56
N LEU A 79 -5.24 -24.78 -17.47
CA LEU A 79 -4.73 -25.05 -16.12
C LEU A 79 -5.02 -26.48 -15.67
N VAL A 80 -6.20 -27.01 -15.99
CA VAL A 80 -6.58 -28.41 -15.69
C VAL A 80 -5.71 -29.39 -16.48
N ASP A 81 -5.44 -29.11 -17.75
CA ASP A 81 -4.59 -29.97 -18.58
C ASP A 81 -3.13 -29.95 -18.10
N LEU A 82 -2.59 -28.79 -17.72
CA LEU A 82 -1.28 -28.71 -17.09
C LEU A 82 -1.21 -29.52 -15.79
N MET A 83 -2.24 -29.44 -14.94
CA MET A 83 -2.32 -30.24 -13.71
C MET A 83 -2.34 -31.74 -14.01
N ARG A 84 -3.08 -32.19 -15.04
CA ARG A 84 -3.09 -33.59 -15.47
C ARG A 84 -1.73 -34.07 -15.98
N LEU A 85 -0.94 -33.17 -16.54
CA LEU A 85 0.41 -33.43 -17.03
C LEU A 85 1.49 -33.26 -15.95
N ASP A 86 1.11 -32.94 -14.70
CA ASP A 86 2.01 -32.59 -13.60
C ASP A 86 3.01 -31.48 -13.98
N GLN A 87 2.53 -30.49 -14.74
CA GLN A 87 3.30 -29.36 -15.22
C GLN A 87 2.86 -28.06 -14.54
N GLU A 88 3.84 -27.21 -14.21
CA GLU A 88 3.55 -25.85 -13.76
C GLU A 88 3.26 -24.91 -14.93
N VAL A 89 2.41 -23.90 -14.69
CA VAL A 89 2.20 -22.80 -15.64
C VAL A 89 3.54 -22.09 -15.94
N PRO A 90 3.96 -22.04 -17.22
CA PRO A 90 5.21 -21.37 -17.59
C PRO A 90 5.24 -19.90 -17.17
N GLU A 91 6.40 -19.43 -16.72
CA GLU A 91 6.54 -18.06 -16.21
C GLU A 91 6.22 -17.00 -17.26
N ALA A 92 6.61 -17.22 -18.52
CA ALA A 92 6.29 -16.33 -19.63
C ALA A 92 4.76 -16.18 -19.84
N VAL A 93 3.99 -17.24 -19.61
CA VAL A 93 2.52 -17.21 -19.67
C VAL A 93 1.96 -16.41 -18.49
N ARG A 94 2.51 -16.60 -17.28
CA ARG A 94 2.13 -15.78 -16.11
C ARG A 94 2.40 -14.29 -16.35
N VAL A 95 3.58 -13.91 -16.83
CA VAL A 95 3.95 -12.50 -17.09
C VAL A 95 3.05 -11.86 -18.15
N SER A 96 2.71 -12.58 -19.22
CA SER A 96 1.93 -12.03 -20.32
C SER A 96 0.42 -11.99 -20.05
N ARG A 97 -0.12 -12.97 -19.31
CA ARG A 97 -1.57 -13.18 -19.16
C ARG A 97 -2.12 -12.91 -17.76
N LEU A 98 -1.27 -12.78 -16.74
CA LEU A 98 -1.70 -12.54 -15.35
C LEU A 98 -1.49 -11.09 -14.94
N ARG A 99 -2.52 -10.49 -14.35
CA ARG A 99 -2.48 -9.17 -13.72
C ARG A 99 -3.20 -9.27 -12.38
N TYR A 100 -3.00 -8.28 -11.52
CA TYR A 100 -3.69 -8.18 -10.24
C TYR A 100 -4.55 -6.94 -10.24
N ARG A 101 -5.83 -7.10 -9.88
CA ARG A 101 -6.68 -5.99 -9.49
C ARG A 101 -6.55 -5.85 -7.98
N VAL A 102 -6.05 -4.70 -7.55
CA VAL A 102 -5.78 -4.39 -6.16
C VAL A 102 -6.67 -3.23 -5.75
N SER A 103 -7.50 -3.45 -4.74
CA SER A 103 -8.39 -2.40 -4.23
C SER A 103 -7.73 -1.71 -3.04
N LEU A 104 -7.74 -0.39 -3.08
CA LEU A 104 -7.11 0.50 -2.11
C LEU A 104 -8.18 1.29 -1.35
N ARG A 105 -8.06 1.34 -0.01
CA ARG A 105 -8.73 2.35 0.80
C ARG A 105 -7.89 3.62 0.74
N LEU A 106 -8.47 4.71 0.23
CA LEU A 106 -7.75 5.99 0.20
C LEU A 106 -7.64 6.58 1.61
N LEU A 107 -6.44 6.96 2.02
CA LEU A 107 -6.14 7.48 3.35
C LEU A 107 -6.01 9.01 3.36
N GLY A 108 -5.47 9.58 2.30
CA GLY A 108 -5.20 11.01 2.21
C GLY A 108 -4.19 11.34 1.13
N GLN A 109 -3.76 12.60 1.11
CA GLN A 109 -2.81 13.14 0.15
C GLN A 109 -1.42 13.24 0.77
N VAL A 110 -0.41 12.95 -0.04
CA VAL A 110 1.01 13.16 0.22
C VAL A 110 1.49 14.22 -0.75
N THR A 111 2.12 15.26 -0.24
CA THR A 111 2.74 16.32 -1.02
C THR A 111 4.23 16.35 -0.73
N VAL A 112 5.04 16.40 -1.78
CA VAL A 112 6.47 16.68 -1.68
C VAL A 112 6.65 18.16 -1.97
N GLU A 113 7.09 18.91 -0.95
CA GLU A 113 7.37 20.34 -1.05
C GLU A 113 8.68 20.59 -1.83
N ALA A 114 8.93 21.83 -2.22
CA ALA A 114 10.09 22.20 -3.04
C ALA A 114 11.45 21.92 -2.36
N ASP A 115 11.47 21.90 -1.03
CA ASP A 115 12.63 21.55 -0.20
C ASP A 115 12.83 20.02 -0.05
N GLY A 116 11.96 19.21 -0.67
CA GLY A 116 11.97 17.76 -0.55
C GLY A 116 11.35 17.23 0.76
N CYS A 117 10.73 18.11 1.56
CA CYS A 117 9.97 17.75 2.74
C CYS A 117 8.66 17.08 2.32
N VAL A 118 8.32 15.98 2.98
CA VAL A 118 7.06 15.28 2.74
C VAL A 118 6.02 15.73 3.77
N ARG A 119 4.80 16.01 3.30
CA ARG A 119 3.63 16.31 4.13
C ARG A 119 2.50 15.35 3.82
N PHE A 120 1.89 14.78 4.84
CA PHE A 120 0.67 13.98 4.76
C PHE A 120 -0.53 14.80 5.25
N THR A 121 -1.58 14.85 4.44
CA THR A 121 -2.85 15.49 4.78
C THR A 121 -3.96 14.43 4.72
N PRO A 122 -4.73 14.20 5.81
CA PRO A 122 -5.82 13.23 5.85
C PRO A 122 -7.07 13.77 5.14
N SER A 123 -6.92 14.20 3.89
CA SER A 123 -7.99 14.69 3.03
C SER A 123 -7.72 14.29 1.59
N LEU A 124 -8.78 13.98 0.85
CA LEU A 124 -8.70 13.72 -0.58
C LEU A 124 -9.17 14.98 -1.31
N ARG A 125 -8.25 15.90 -1.65
CA ARG A 125 -8.58 17.10 -2.42
C ARG A 125 -8.40 16.91 -3.92
N MET A 126 -7.62 15.91 -4.31
CA MET A 126 -7.26 15.66 -5.69
C MET A 126 -7.61 14.23 -6.08
N THR A 127 -8.09 14.11 -7.31
CA THR A 127 -8.56 12.85 -7.87
C THR A 127 -7.55 12.35 -8.90
N PRO A 128 -6.97 11.15 -8.72
CA PRO A 128 -6.08 10.59 -9.72
C PRO A 128 -6.80 10.30 -11.04
N HIS A 129 -6.10 10.47 -12.15
CA HIS A 129 -6.60 10.12 -13.48
C HIS A 129 -6.36 8.64 -13.79
N VAL A 130 -7.20 8.08 -14.67
CA VAL A 130 -6.99 6.72 -15.19
C VAL A 130 -5.63 6.63 -15.88
N GLY A 131 -4.88 5.58 -15.58
CA GLY A 131 -3.52 5.39 -16.09
C GLY A 131 -2.43 6.03 -15.22
N ALA A 132 -2.79 6.79 -14.18
CA ALA A 132 -1.80 7.40 -13.28
C ALA A 132 -0.84 6.34 -12.69
N PRO A 133 0.47 6.64 -12.59
CA PRO A 133 1.45 5.72 -12.02
C PRO A 133 1.10 5.33 -10.58
N VAL A 134 1.21 4.05 -10.27
CA VAL A 134 1.02 3.51 -8.92
C VAL A 134 2.29 2.79 -8.49
N GLY A 135 2.73 3.01 -7.26
CA GLY A 135 3.98 2.48 -6.77
C GLY A 135 4.06 2.29 -5.26
N LEU A 136 5.17 1.70 -4.81
CA LEU A 136 5.50 1.63 -3.40
C LEU A 136 5.84 3.04 -2.88
N PRO A 137 5.32 3.44 -1.72
CA PRO A 137 5.70 4.70 -1.08
C PRO A 137 7.21 4.75 -0.81
N SER A 138 7.76 5.96 -0.83
CA SER A 138 9.15 6.18 -0.40
C SER A 138 9.32 5.96 1.10
N ASP A 139 10.56 5.74 1.53
CA ASP A 139 10.90 5.58 2.95
C ASP A 139 10.51 6.81 3.78
N LYS A 140 10.53 8.03 3.19
CA LYS A 140 10.09 9.26 3.86
C LYS A 140 8.59 9.23 4.16
N VAL A 141 7.78 8.85 3.17
CA VAL A 141 6.33 8.71 3.31
C VAL A 141 6.00 7.68 4.39
N LEU A 142 6.69 6.54 4.40
CA LEU A 142 6.48 5.49 5.39
C LEU A 142 6.86 5.92 6.82
N ARG A 143 7.93 6.69 6.98
CA ARG A 143 8.30 7.27 8.29
C ARG A 143 7.23 8.20 8.83
N ILE A 144 6.67 9.06 8.00
CA ILE A 144 5.59 9.97 8.40
C ILE A 144 4.36 9.17 8.86
N LEU A 145 3.99 8.14 8.09
CA LEU A 145 2.87 7.26 8.44
C LEU A 145 3.10 6.48 9.73
N ALA A 146 4.30 5.94 9.94
CA ALA A 146 4.64 5.20 11.14
C ALA A 146 4.72 6.12 12.38
N SER A 147 5.32 7.30 12.25
CA SER A 147 5.48 8.24 13.37
C SER A 147 4.20 8.98 13.76
N GLY A 148 3.16 8.94 12.92
CA GLY A 148 1.88 9.62 13.18
C GLY A 148 1.98 11.14 13.14
N VAL A 149 3.02 11.68 12.49
CA VAL A 149 3.21 13.11 12.26
C VAL A 149 2.57 13.53 10.94
N ALA A 150 2.20 14.81 10.80
CA ALA A 150 1.67 15.31 9.53
C ALA A 150 2.80 15.75 8.57
N GLN A 151 3.92 16.22 9.12
CA GLN A 151 5.07 16.67 8.34
C GLN A 151 6.40 16.20 8.96
N GLU A 152 7.40 16.01 8.11
CA GLU A 152 8.77 15.74 8.55
C GLU A 152 9.31 16.88 9.45
N GLY A 153 9.99 16.53 10.53
CA GLY A 153 10.55 17.48 11.51
C GLY A 153 9.62 17.83 12.69
N GLU A 154 8.36 17.39 12.69
CA GLU A 154 7.50 17.58 13.86
C GLU A 154 7.91 16.68 15.05
N PRO A 155 7.56 17.07 16.29
CA PRO A 155 7.84 16.25 17.48
C PRO A 155 7.24 14.85 17.36
N ILE A 156 8.09 13.85 17.54
CA ILE A 156 7.73 12.43 17.50
C ILE A 156 7.17 12.03 18.87
N GLY A 157 6.11 11.23 18.87
CA GLY A 157 5.47 10.73 20.08
C GLY A 157 6.23 9.60 20.77
N ALA A 158 5.56 8.90 21.69
CA ALA A 158 6.12 7.73 22.36
C ALA A 158 6.18 6.53 21.41
N HIS A 159 7.28 5.79 21.43
CA HIS A 159 7.46 4.59 20.62
C HIS A 159 6.56 3.44 21.14
N ILE A 160 5.77 2.84 20.26
CA ILE A 160 4.85 1.74 20.61
C ILE A 160 5.16 0.41 19.92
N GLY A 161 6.08 0.39 18.96
CA GLY A 161 6.46 -0.82 18.23
C GLY A 161 6.91 -0.51 16.81
N TYR A 162 6.84 -1.50 15.92
CA TYR A 162 7.26 -1.34 14.53
C TYR A 162 6.10 -1.57 13.57
N LEU A 163 6.13 -0.90 12.43
CA LEU A 163 5.14 -1.09 11.37
C LEU A 163 5.30 -2.52 10.84
N ALA A 164 4.24 -3.32 10.95
CA ALA A 164 4.22 -4.70 10.46
C ALA A 164 3.07 -4.89 9.47
N ILE A 165 3.30 -5.73 8.45
CA ILE A 165 2.27 -6.16 7.50
C ILE A 165 2.28 -7.69 7.49
N GLY A 166 1.23 -8.27 8.06
CA GLY A 166 1.17 -9.72 8.31
C GLY A 166 2.12 -10.12 9.43
N ASP A 167 2.94 -11.12 9.17
CA ASP A 167 3.96 -11.69 10.06
C ASP A 167 5.33 -10.99 9.95
N LEU A 168 5.47 -10.00 9.06
CA LEU A 168 6.74 -9.36 8.75
C LEU A 168 6.76 -7.90 9.21
N ALA A 169 7.85 -7.52 9.89
CA ALA A 169 8.17 -6.12 10.12
C ALA A 169 8.45 -5.45 8.76
N PHE A 170 7.74 -4.36 8.49
CA PHE A 170 7.72 -3.71 7.19
C PHE A 170 8.85 -2.68 7.09
N ASP A 171 9.72 -2.88 6.10
CA ASP A 171 10.84 -1.99 5.79
C ASP A 171 10.60 -1.11 4.55
N GLY A 172 9.36 -1.09 4.05
CA GLY A 172 8.99 -0.40 2.80
C GLY A 172 9.22 -1.25 1.57
N SER A 173 9.83 -2.41 1.75
CA SER A 173 9.84 -3.54 0.84
C SER A 173 9.34 -4.78 1.58
N ARG A 174 9.19 -5.93 0.90
CA ARG A 174 8.73 -7.19 1.53
C ARG A 174 9.81 -7.92 2.33
N ARG A 175 10.90 -7.26 2.70
CA ARG A 175 12.07 -7.92 3.30
C ARG A 175 12.26 -7.49 4.75
N VAL A 176 12.75 -8.43 5.55
CA VAL A 176 13.28 -8.17 6.89
C VAL A 176 14.77 -7.92 6.73
N ASN A 177 15.15 -6.79 6.10
CA ASN A 177 16.55 -6.37 6.03
C ASN A 177 16.84 -5.24 7.03
N GLY A 178 16.42 -5.45 8.29
CA GLY A 178 16.88 -4.66 9.44
C GLY A 178 16.40 -3.20 9.53
N ARG A 179 15.57 -2.71 8.60
CA ARG A 179 15.01 -1.36 8.64
C ARG A 179 13.53 -1.37 8.99
N CYS A 180 13.20 -1.64 10.24
CA CYS A 180 11.81 -1.54 10.69
C CYS A 180 11.42 -0.08 10.90
N PHE A 181 10.26 0.36 10.42
CA PHE A 181 9.78 1.72 10.72
C PHE A 181 9.19 1.77 12.14
N PRO A 182 9.80 2.52 13.08
CA PRO A 182 9.27 2.65 14.42
C PRO A 182 7.95 3.44 14.40
N VAL A 183 6.92 2.84 14.96
CA VAL A 183 5.60 3.44 15.11
C VAL A 183 5.56 4.23 16.40
N HIS A 184 5.09 5.47 16.29
CA HIS A 184 4.99 6.38 17.43
C HIS A 184 3.55 6.84 17.63
N LEU A 185 3.19 7.03 18.90
CA LEU A 185 1.89 7.51 19.32
C LEU A 185 2.06 8.81 20.08
N ARG A 186 1.41 9.87 19.59
CA ARG A 186 1.43 11.18 20.25
C ARG A 186 0.51 11.18 21.46
N MET A 187 1.07 11.10 22.65
CA MET A 187 0.27 11.16 23.89
C MET A 187 -0.53 12.46 24.00
N ASN A 188 0.01 13.59 23.52
CA ASN A 188 -0.67 14.88 23.54
C ASN A 188 -1.95 14.90 22.68
N SER A 189 -2.06 14.06 21.64
CA SER A 189 -3.30 13.95 20.87
C SER A 189 -4.36 13.08 21.57
N LEU A 190 -3.99 12.40 22.65
CA LEU A 190 -4.86 11.54 23.48
C LEU A 190 -5.35 12.24 24.75
N VAL A 191 -4.71 13.34 25.19
CA VAL A 191 -5.13 14.06 26.40
C VAL A 191 -6.56 14.59 26.19
N GLY A 192 -7.50 14.08 27.00
CA GLY A 192 -8.94 14.37 26.90
C GLY A 192 -9.74 13.45 25.98
N ARG A 193 -9.11 12.50 25.26
CA ARG A 193 -9.76 11.48 24.44
C ARG A 193 -9.54 10.10 25.07
N ARG A 194 -10.63 9.43 25.50
CA ARG A 194 -10.53 8.06 26.05
C ARG A 194 -10.00 7.12 24.97
N SER A 195 -8.96 6.37 25.29
CA SER A 195 -8.41 5.32 24.43
C SER A 195 -8.96 3.96 24.87
N ALA A 196 -9.24 3.08 23.91
CA ALA A 196 -9.70 1.72 24.17
C ALA A 196 -8.87 0.74 23.34
N VAL A 197 -8.46 -0.35 23.96
CA VAL A 197 -7.75 -1.45 23.31
C VAL A 197 -8.70 -2.63 23.25
N PHE A 198 -8.93 -3.16 22.05
CA PHE A 198 -9.76 -4.34 21.82
C PHE A 198 -8.89 -5.43 21.22
N ALA A 199 -8.82 -6.57 21.88
CA ALA A 199 -8.14 -7.76 21.40
C ALA A 199 -8.98 -9.00 21.73
N ARG A 200 -8.77 -10.07 20.95
CA ARG A 200 -9.31 -11.38 21.31
C ARG A 200 -8.42 -11.99 22.39
N GLN A 201 -9.02 -12.63 23.39
CA GLN A 201 -8.29 -13.34 24.44
C GLN A 201 -7.24 -14.29 23.84
N GLY A 202 -5.99 -14.18 24.31
CA GLY A 202 -4.85 -14.97 23.84
C GLY A 202 -4.02 -14.34 22.71
N TRP A 203 -4.40 -13.16 22.22
CA TRP A 203 -3.58 -12.40 21.25
C TRP A 203 -2.55 -11.48 21.92
N GLU A 204 -2.76 -11.20 23.19
CA GLU A 204 -1.87 -10.44 24.06
C GLU A 204 -1.09 -11.41 24.95
N ASN A 205 0.23 -11.36 24.88
CA ASN A 205 1.08 -12.01 25.87
C ASN A 205 0.93 -11.20 27.17
N PRO A 206 0.42 -11.78 28.28
CA PRO A 206 0.07 -11.03 29.48
C PRO A 206 1.33 -10.83 30.33
N ILE A 207 2.25 -9.97 29.89
CA ILE A 207 3.31 -9.44 30.74
C ILE A 207 3.50 -7.96 30.41
N LEU A 208 2.65 -7.13 30.99
CA LEU A 208 2.92 -5.74 31.40
C LEU A 208 2.07 -5.45 32.63
#